data_AF-A0A2N2Y7B6-F1
#
_entry.id   AF-A0A2N2Y7B6-F1
#
_cell.length_a   1.000
_cell.length_b   1.000
_cell.length_c   1.000
_cell.angle_alpha   90.00
_cell.angle_beta   90.00
_cell.angle_gamma   90.00
#
_symmetry.space_group_name_H-M   'P 1'
#
loop_
_entity.id
_entity.type
_entity.pdbx_description
1 polymer ?
#
loop_
_entity_poly.entity_id
_entity_poly.type
_entity_poly.pdbx_seq_one_letter_code
_entity_poly.pdbx_strand_id
1 'polypeptide(L)'
;MNPIFIKREVNFLATLLGFTFLFFGIHWYILFHFFNEIDLILPLWTIYGFHFITVFFVYSILNFKESRGNKQVFILFMGATLFKMILTIVFLLPILLKPNDNATLEVINFFIPYFFYLALEIVQITFFLKNN
;
A
#
# COMPACT_ATOMS: atom_id res chain seq x y z
N MET A 1 -8.69 -22.10 -12.92
CA MET A 1 -8.03 -20.79 -12.71
C MET A 1 -6.61 -20.87 -13.27
N ASN A 2 -6.05 -19.76 -13.80
CA ASN A 2 -4.70 -19.79 -14.38
C ASN A 2 -3.66 -20.12 -13.27
N PRO A 3 -2.87 -21.21 -13.40
CA PRO A 3 -1.90 -21.61 -12.38
C PRO A 3 -0.79 -20.57 -12.15
N ILE A 4 -0.43 -19.81 -13.19
CA ILE A 4 0.56 -18.72 -13.12
C ILE A 4 0.01 -17.59 -12.23
N PHE A 5 -1.27 -17.23 -12.44
CA PHE A 5 -1.95 -16.21 -11.63
C PHE A 5 -1.91 -16.59 -10.14
N ILE A 6 -2.37 -17.79 -9.79
CA ILE A 6 -2.45 -18.24 -8.39
C ILE A 6 -1.07 -18.23 -7.73
N LYS A 7 -0.06 -18.78 -8.40
CA LYS A 7 1.30 -18.85 -7.85
C LYS A 7 1.86 -17.45 -7.55
N ARG A 8 1.68 -16.51 -8.49
CA ARG A 8 2.11 -15.11 -8.32
C ARG A 8 1.35 -14.42 -7.20
N GLU A 9 0.03 -14.62 -7.15
CA GLU A 9 -0.84 -14.01 -6.14
C GLU A 9 -0.47 -14.45 -4.73
N VAL A 10 -0.28 -15.76 -4.52
CA VAL A 10 0.09 -16.31 -3.21
C VAL A 10 1.47 -15.82 -2.78
N ASN A 11 2.46 -15.84 -3.68
CA ASN A 11 3.80 -15.35 -3.38
C ASN A 11 3.80 -13.86 -3.03
N PHE A 12 3.03 -13.06 -3.78
CA PHE A 12 2.89 -11.64 -3.53
C PHE A 12 2.17 -11.38 -2.21
N LEU A 13 1.07 -12.06 -1.92
CA LEU A 13 0.34 -11.94 -0.67
C LEU A 13 1.21 -12.30 0.53
N ALA A 14 1.99 -13.38 0.46
CA ALA A 14 2.94 -13.76 1.51
C ALA A 14 4.02 -12.67 1.73
N THR A 15 4.56 -12.14 0.64
CA THR A 15 5.55 -11.03 0.70
C THR A 15 4.93 -9.77 1.30
N LEU A 16 3.72 -9.41 0.86
CA LEU A 16 3.00 -8.22 1.33
C LEU A 16 2.64 -8.34 2.81
N LEU A 17 2.19 -9.52 3.27
CA LEU A 17 1.93 -9.79 4.69
C LEU A 17 3.19 -9.68 5.52
N GLY A 18 4.27 -10.35 5.12
CA GLY A 18 5.55 -10.29 5.84
C GLY A 18 6.10 -8.87 5.92
N PHE A 19 6.06 -8.13 4.81
CA PHE A 19 6.43 -6.72 4.74
C PHE A 19 5.56 -5.87 5.68
N THR A 20 4.23 -6.05 5.63
CA THR A 20 3.27 -5.29 6.44
C THR A 20 3.47 -5.51 7.92
N PHE A 21 3.57 -6.76 8.37
CA PHE A 21 3.75 -7.07 9.79
C PHE A 21 5.08 -6.54 10.33
N LEU A 22 6.17 -6.72 9.59
CA LEU A 22 7.48 -6.20 9.98
C LEU A 22 7.45 -4.67 10.09
N PHE A 23 6.95 -4.01 9.05
CA PHE A 23 6.96 -2.55 8.99
C PHE A 23 5.97 -1.92 9.98
N PHE A 24 4.81 -2.55 10.19
CA PHE A 24 3.86 -2.15 11.22
C PHE A 24 4.45 -2.32 12.61
N GLY A 25 5.11 -3.44 12.90
CA GLY A 25 5.72 -3.70 14.21
C GLY A 25 6.79 -2.66 14.57
N ILE A 26 7.65 -2.29 13.62
CA ILE A 26 8.67 -1.25 13.81
C ILE A 26 8.01 0.11 14.08
N HIS A 27 7.04 0.50 13.25
CA HIS A 27 6.39 1.80 13.37
C HIS A 27 5.54 1.90 14.64
N TRP A 28 4.83 0.83 15.00
CA TRP A 28 4.07 0.72 16.23
C TRP A 28 4.98 0.84 17.45
N TYR A 29 6.14 0.16 17.46
CA TYR A 29 7.11 0.27 18.54
C TYR A 29 7.62 1.70 18.73
N ILE A 30 7.91 2.41 17.63
CA ILE A 30 8.33 3.82 17.67
C ILE A 30 7.22 4.70 18.26
N LEU A 31 5.98 4.58 17.78
CA LEU A 31 4.87 5.38 18.30
C LEU A 31 4.60 5.08 19.77
N PHE A 32 4.62 3.80 20.15
CA PHE A 32 4.38 3.39 21.54
C PHE A 32 5.45 3.92 22.50
N HIS A 33 6.72 4.00 22.09
CA HIS A 33 7.78 4.47 22.98
C HIS A 33 7.94 6.00 23.00
N PHE A 34 7.75 6.67 21.86
CA PHE A 34 8.04 8.10 21.73
C PHE A 34 6.81 9.00 21.70
N PHE A 35 5.62 8.46 21.43
CA PHE A 35 4.41 9.25 21.15
C PHE A 35 3.14 8.68 21.80
N ASN A 36 3.26 7.91 22.89
CA ASN A 36 2.13 7.21 23.54
C ASN A 36 1.02 8.13 24.08
N GLU A 37 1.34 9.40 24.36
CA GLU A 37 0.40 10.38 24.92
C GLU A 37 -0.34 11.18 23.84
N ILE A 38 -0.06 10.94 22.55
CA ILE A 38 -0.68 11.65 21.43
C ILE A 38 -1.90 10.89 20.93
N ASP A 39 -3.06 11.53 21.00
CA ASP A 39 -4.27 11.05 20.33
C ASP A 39 -4.19 11.33 18.82
N LEU A 40 -4.08 10.25 18.03
CA LEU A 40 -4.07 10.30 16.57
C LEU A 40 -5.49 10.11 16.02
N ILE A 41 -5.92 10.99 15.10
CA ILE A 41 -7.20 10.87 14.39
C ILE A 41 -7.21 9.62 13.49
N LEU A 42 -6.07 9.32 12.85
CA LEU A 42 -5.87 8.11 12.06
C LEU A 42 -5.04 7.07 12.84
N PRO A 43 -5.67 6.01 13.39
CA PRO A 43 -4.93 4.93 14.04
C PRO A 43 -3.98 4.22 13.08
N LEU A 44 -2.83 3.79 13.58
CA LEU A 44 -1.81 3.16 12.73
C LEU A 44 -2.33 1.93 11.96
N TRP A 45 -3.20 1.12 12.57
CA TRP A 45 -3.75 -0.07 11.94
C TRP A 45 -4.63 0.26 10.72
N THR A 46 -5.32 1.41 10.70
CA THR A 46 -6.14 1.81 9.54
C THR A 46 -5.25 2.24 8.38
N ILE A 47 -4.14 2.93 8.67
CA ILE A 47 -3.14 3.34 7.67
C ILE A 47 -2.54 2.12 6.97
N TYR A 48 -2.08 1.14 7.75
CA TYR A 48 -1.48 -0.07 7.18
C TYR A 48 -2.51 -0.97 6.49
N GLY A 49 -3.72 -1.06 7.03
CA GLY A 49 -4.83 -1.75 6.37
C GLY A 49 -5.18 -1.14 5.01
N PHE A 50 -5.24 0.19 4.93
CA PHE A 50 -5.47 0.92 3.67
C PHE A 50 -4.37 0.62 2.64
N HIS A 51 -3.10 0.74 3.01
CA HIS A 51 -1.98 0.47 2.09
C HIS A 51 -1.92 -0.99 1.67
N PHE A 52 -2.14 -1.92 2.60
CA PHE A 52 -2.21 -3.35 2.31
C PHE A 52 -3.30 -3.66 1.28
N ILE A 53 -4.53 -3.20 1.53
CA ILE A 53 -5.68 -3.48 0.66
C ILE A 53 -5.48 -2.87 -0.72
N THR A 54 -5.03 -1.61 -0.78
CA THR A 54 -4.85 -0.92 -2.07
C THR A 54 -3.75 -1.56 -2.91
N VAL A 55 -2.58 -1.84 -2.33
CA VAL A 55 -1.47 -2.50 -3.04
C VAL A 55 -1.83 -3.93 -3.44
N PHE A 56 -2.54 -4.67 -2.58
CA PHE A 56 -3.06 -5.99 -2.92
C PHE A 56 -3.98 -5.92 -4.14
N PHE A 57 -4.98 -5.04 -4.11
CA PHE A 57 -5.95 -4.91 -5.17
C PHE A 57 -5.35 -4.47 -6.50
N VAL A 58 -4.42 -3.50 -6.48
CA VAL A 58 -3.68 -3.06 -7.67
C VAL A 58 -2.92 -4.24 -8.26
N TYR A 59 -2.15 -4.98 -7.45
CA TYR A 59 -1.40 -6.14 -7.94
C TYR A 59 -2.31 -7.22 -8.52
N SER A 60 -3.40 -7.59 -7.83
CA SER A 60 -4.35 -8.62 -8.28
C SER A 60 -4.92 -8.28 -9.67
N ILE A 61 -5.30 -7.02 -9.91
CA ILE A 61 -5.83 -6.56 -11.19
C ILE A 61 -4.78 -6.72 -12.31
N LEU A 62 -3.54 -6.34 -12.03
CA LEU A 62 -2.45 -6.41 -13.01
C LEU A 62 -2.07 -7.85 -13.33
N ASN A 63 -1.90 -8.68 -12.29
CA ASN A 63 -1.62 -10.10 -12.42
C ASN A 63 -2.74 -10.82 -13.20
N PHE A 64 -4.00 -10.49 -12.94
CA PHE A 64 -5.13 -11.04 -13.69
C PHE A 64 -5.07 -10.67 -15.17
N LYS A 65 -4.82 -9.40 -15.51
CA LYS A 65 -4.77 -8.92 -16.90
C LYS A 65 -3.61 -9.50 -17.69
N GLU A 66 -2.43 -9.59 -17.09
CA GLU A 66 -1.25 -10.14 -17.75
C GLU A 66 -1.35 -11.66 -17.90
N SER A 67 -1.92 -12.37 -16.92
CA SER A 67 -2.13 -13.82 -17.03
C SER A 67 -3.07 -14.21 -18.19
N ARG A 68 -3.72 -13.23 -18.82
CA ARG A 68 -4.53 -13.36 -20.05
C ARG A 68 -3.82 -12.83 -21.30
N GLY A 69 -2.53 -12.50 -21.23
CA GLY A 69 -1.70 -12.06 -22.36
C GLY A 69 -1.88 -10.59 -22.76
N ASN A 70 -2.47 -9.74 -21.91
CA ASN A 70 -2.66 -8.32 -22.24
C ASN A 70 -1.32 -7.55 -22.14
N LYS A 71 -0.92 -6.84 -23.19
CA LYS A 71 0.33 -6.06 -23.24
C LYS A 71 0.24 -4.66 -22.60
N GLN A 72 -0.95 -4.20 -22.22
CA GLN A 72 -1.19 -2.85 -21.68
C GLN A 72 -1.14 -2.80 -20.14
N VAL A 73 -0.46 -3.74 -19.49
CA VAL A 73 -0.38 -3.83 -18.02
C VAL A 73 0.23 -2.57 -17.41
N PHE A 74 1.21 -1.95 -18.08
CA PHE A 74 1.83 -0.72 -17.62
C PHE A 74 0.86 0.48 -17.62
N ILE A 75 0.03 0.61 -18.68
CA ILE A 75 -1.00 1.65 -18.74
C ILE A 75 -2.03 1.46 -17.62
N LEU A 76 -2.41 0.20 -17.38
CA LEU A 76 -3.33 -0.13 -16.29
C LEU A 76 -2.72 0.16 -14.92
N PHE A 77 -1.42 -0.12 -14.73
CA PHE A 77 -0.70 0.22 -13.51
C PHE A 77 -0.72 1.73 -13.28
N MET A 78 -0.34 2.53 -14.27
CA MET A 78 -0.37 4.00 -14.16
C MET A 78 -1.76 4.51 -13.77
N GLY A 79 -2.82 4.02 -14.42
CA GLY A 79 -4.19 4.39 -14.09
C GLY A 79 -4.61 3.98 -12.67
N ALA A 80 -4.23 2.77 -12.24
CA ALA A 80 -4.52 2.27 -10.90
C ALA A 80 -3.75 3.06 -9.83
N THR A 81 -2.50 3.46 -10.09
CA THR A 81 -1.70 4.30 -9.18
C THR A 81 -2.29 5.71 -9.07
N LEU A 82 -2.75 6.30 -10.18
CA LEU A 82 -3.47 7.58 -10.15
C LEU A 82 -4.75 7.49 -9.31
N PHE A 83 -5.53 6.43 -9.49
CA PHE A 83 -6.71 6.19 -8.67
C PHE A 83 -6.36 6.02 -7.19
N LYS A 84 -5.28 5.29 -6.87
CA LYS A 84 -4.75 5.14 -5.50
C LYS A 84 -4.34 6.49 -4.88
N MET A 85 -3.80 7.42 -5.68
CA MET A 85 -3.49 8.78 -5.21
C MET A 85 -4.76 9.55 -4.84
N ILE A 86 -5.85 9.41 -5.59
CA ILE A 86 -7.15 10.00 -5.23
C ILE A 86 -7.66 9.40 -3.93
N LEU A 87 -7.63 8.06 -3.79
CA LEU A 87 -8.02 7.37 -2.55
C LEU A 87 -7.19 7.82 -1.34
N THR A 88 -5.91 8.10 -1.54
CA THR A 88 -5.01 8.64 -0.50
C THR A 88 -5.50 9.99 -0.01
N ILE A 89 -5.88 10.90 -0.91
CA ILE A 89 -6.43 12.20 -0.53
C ILE A 89 -7.74 12.03 0.24
N VAL A 90 -8.62 11.13 -0.21
CA VAL A 90 -9.89 10.81 0.47
C VAL A 90 -9.64 10.23 1.87
N PHE A 91 -8.63 9.38 2.03
CA PHE A 91 -8.27 8.80 3.32
C PHE A 91 -7.73 9.85 4.30
N LEU A 92 -6.96 10.83 3.81
CA LEU A 92 -6.43 11.95 4.59
C LEU A 92 -7.45 13.07 4.86
N LEU A 93 -8.62 13.01 4.23
CA LEU A 93 -9.65 14.05 4.33
C LEU A 93 -10.02 14.45 5.77
N PRO A 94 -10.13 13.54 6.76
CA PRO A 94 -10.42 13.93 8.15
C PRO A 94 -9.39 14.92 8.72
N ILE A 95 -8.11 14.71 8.43
CA ILE A 95 -7.01 15.58 8.88
C ILE A 95 -7.04 16.91 8.10
N LEU A 96 -7.32 16.86 6.79
CA LEU A 96 -7.35 18.05 5.94
C LEU A 96 -8.50 19.01 6.31
N LEU A 97 -9.68 18.47 6.67
CA LEU A 97 -10.85 19.27 7.02
C LEU A 97 -10.85 19.75 8.47
N LYS A 98 -10.23 19.00 9.38
CA LYS A 98 -10.15 19.35 10.79
C LYS A 98 -8.74 19.08 11.32
N PRO A 99 -7.77 19.98 11.03
CA PRO A 99 -6.41 19.84 11.53
C PRO A 99 -6.39 19.88 13.05
N ASN A 100 -5.66 18.97 13.68
CA ASN A 100 -5.26 19.04 15.09
C ASN A 100 -3.82 19.57 15.20
N ASP A 101 -3.36 19.80 16.43
CA ASP A 101 -1.98 20.27 16.69
C ASP A 101 -0.90 19.29 16.17
N ASN A 102 -1.28 18.02 15.94
CA ASN A 102 -0.40 16.94 15.47
C ASN A 102 -0.58 16.58 13.99
N ALA A 103 -1.24 17.43 13.20
CA ALA A 103 -1.60 17.10 11.81
C ALA A 103 -0.37 16.72 10.96
N THR A 104 0.77 17.38 11.19
CA THR A 104 2.03 17.04 10.51
C THR A 104 2.50 15.61 10.83
N LEU A 105 2.42 15.19 12.09
CA LEU A 105 2.77 13.84 12.50
C LEU A 105 1.86 12.80 11.83
N GLU A 106 0.55 13.06 11.78
CA GLU A 106 -0.40 12.15 11.15
C GLU A 106 -0.17 11.99 9.64
N VAL A 107 0.12 13.09 8.96
CA VAL A 107 0.49 13.08 7.53
C VAL A 107 1.78 12.28 7.32
N ILE A 108 2.80 12.46 8.17
CA ILE A 108 4.06 11.71 8.12
C ILE A 108 3.81 10.21 8.36
N ASN A 109 3.03 9.87 9.39
CA ASN A 109 2.67 8.49 9.73
C ASN A 109 1.95 7.79 8.58
N PHE A 110 1.22 8.53 7.74
CA PHE A 110 0.59 8.01 6.54
C PHE A 110 1.55 7.88 5.35
N PHE A 111 2.33 8.94 5.06
CA PHE A 111 3.14 9.01 3.84
C PHE A 111 4.41 8.17 3.89
N ILE A 112 5.02 7.99 5.07
CA ILE A 112 6.17 7.09 5.20
C ILE A 112 5.79 5.68 4.71
N PRO A 113 4.77 5.01 5.27
CA PRO A 113 4.29 3.74 4.72
C PRO A 113 3.90 3.81 3.25
N TYR A 114 3.17 4.84 2.82
CA TYR A 114 2.77 4.99 1.42
C TYR A 114 3.94 4.78 0.45
N PHE A 115 5.09 5.42 0.69
CA PHE A 115 6.25 5.30 -0.18
C PHE A 115 6.88 3.91 -0.17
N PHE A 116 6.96 3.27 0.99
CA PHE A 116 7.50 1.90 1.06
C PHE A 116 6.58 0.87 0.38
N TYR A 117 5.26 1.00 0.56
CA TYR A 117 4.29 0.16 -0.13
C TYR A 117 4.30 0.39 -1.65
N LEU A 118 4.44 1.65 -2.09
CA LEU A 118 4.61 1.99 -3.50
C LEU A 118 5.91 1.40 -4.08
N ALA A 119 7.02 1.46 -3.34
CA ALA A 119 8.28 0.86 -3.77
C ALA A 119 8.15 -0.66 -3.93
N LEU A 120 7.53 -1.35 -2.96
CA LEU A 120 7.24 -2.78 -3.04
C LEU A 120 6.38 -3.11 -4.27
N GLU A 121 5.33 -2.34 -4.52
CA GLU A 121 4.45 -2.48 -5.68
C GLU A 121 5.25 -2.37 -7.00
N ILE A 122 6.09 -1.33 -7.15
CA ILE A 122 6.91 -1.11 -8.35
C ILE A 122 7.91 -2.26 -8.57
N VAL A 123 8.60 -2.71 -7.52
CA VAL A 123 9.57 -3.80 -7.61
C VAL A 123 8.89 -5.10 -8.06
N GLN A 124 7.74 -5.43 -7.48
CA GLN A 124 7.01 -6.65 -7.79
C GLN A 124 6.46 -6.64 -9.21
N ILE A 125 5.91 -5.51 -9.66
CA ILE A 125 5.40 -5.35 -11.03
C ILE A 125 6.57 -5.42 -12.03
N THR A 126 7.69 -4.77 -11.75
CA THR A 126 8.85 -4.79 -12.65
C THR A 126 9.43 -6.19 -12.79
N PHE A 127 9.53 -6.94 -11.68
CA PHE A 127 9.97 -8.34 -11.71
C PHE A 127 9.03 -9.20 -12.57
N PHE A 128 7.72 -9.00 -12.39
CA PHE A 128 6.69 -9.68 -13.17
C PHE A 128 6.72 -9.35 -14.67
N LEU A 129 7.02 -8.11 -15.05
CA LEU A 129 7.12 -7.70 -16.47
C LEU A 129 8.44 -8.14 -17.12
N LYS A 130 9.52 -8.28 -16.36
CA LYS A 130 10.85 -8.64 -16.88
C LYS A 130 11.06 -10.15 -17.04
N ASN A 131 10.38 -10.97 -16.23
CA ASN A 131 10.49 -12.43 -16.25
C ASN A 131 9.46 -13.15 -17.16
N ASN A 132 8.77 -12.40 -18.03
CA ASN A 132 7.96 -12.92 -19.14
C ASN A 132 8.57 -12.49 -20.47
#